data_AF-A0A949EUZ2-F1
#
_entry.id   AF-A0A949EUZ2-F1
#
_cell.length_a   1.000
_cell.length_b   1.000
_cell.length_c   1.000
_cell.angle_alpha   90.00
_cell.angle_beta   90.00
_cell.angle_gamma   90.00
#
_symmetry.space_group_name_H-M   'P 1'
#
loop_
_entity.id
_entity.type
_entity.pdbx_description
1 polymer ?
#
loop_
_entity_poly.entity_id
_entity_poly.type
_entity_poly.pdbx_seq_one_letter_code
_entity_poly.pdbx_strand_id
1 'polypeptide(L)'
;TFTTRDKMQAVLDFPFQDAARNFASKSQPTSELKTFFEADDWYTDADSNVYQLPTFLGNHDMGRIGYFVTDDNSGASETELVARDRLSHELMYFSRGNPVIYYGDEQGFTGTGGDQLARQTLFASQVSEYLDDNLLGTDATHAVDNFNPDSTMYRTISELSALTKQHPALRNGAHQHRYSSSDAGIYAFSRIDRGQQREYVVALNNSESAKTAAVPTYFSRGGFKRIYGSGEDLLTTDASSKLPVKVAALSAVVYESVAKIPQSHRAPAIRLGNPAPSAQTNSRMTVQADVSDSSFNEVTFYAKVGKGRWTSIGTDDTRPYRVFHDTASINDGTKVSYRAVVRDNAGHTRLSNEQRAIVPKPKLTIETPVAGAKVFGTIQVLATADPEMSSHVVRIQRQVGDGSWQTLATDSSSPVYSYFDDVSPIAVGSLIHYRAILTEPDGTRVISQVRTVTRSAPEPLVPNVTVAGNVQSEIGCPGDWDPACNVSDLTFDTSDGLWKGTWTVPAGDYEWKVAVNDSWDVNYGSGGAAGGGNLPLSVPAGGASVTFVWDQISHIPSATIG
;
A
#
# COMPACT_ATOMS: atom_id res chain seq x y z
N THR A 1 -2.91 -9.54 -8.74
CA THR A 1 -1.89 -9.84 -9.78
C THR A 1 -1.18 -11.14 -9.47
N PHE A 2 -0.56 -11.37 -8.31
CA PHE A 2 0.08 -12.67 -8.03
C PHE A 2 -0.88 -13.87 -7.92
N THR A 3 -1.97 -13.74 -7.16
CA THR A 3 -2.93 -14.84 -6.97
C THR A 3 -3.70 -15.17 -8.24
N THR A 4 -4.12 -14.14 -8.99
CA THR A 4 -4.92 -14.35 -10.20
C THR A 4 -4.09 -14.56 -11.49
N ARG A 5 -3.06 -13.75 -11.74
CA ARG A 5 -2.28 -13.80 -13.00
C ARG A 5 -1.22 -14.89 -12.94
N ASP A 6 -0.44 -14.92 -11.86
CA ASP A 6 0.67 -15.87 -11.71
C ASP A 6 0.21 -17.17 -11.02
N LYS A 7 -1.06 -17.24 -10.62
CA LYS A 7 -1.70 -18.41 -9.99
C LYS A 7 -0.98 -18.89 -8.73
N MET A 8 -0.37 -17.95 -8.01
CA MET A 8 0.13 -18.23 -6.67
C MET A 8 -1.05 -18.53 -5.77
N GLN A 9 -0.99 -19.63 -5.01
CA GLN A 9 -2.09 -20.02 -4.12
C GLN A 9 -2.33 -18.98 -3.01
N ALA A 10 -1.28 -18.31 -2.55
CA ALA A 10 -1.38 -17.29 -1.52
C ALA A 10 -0.20 -16.31 -1.57
N VAL A 11 -0.42 -15.11 -1.03
CA VAL A 11 0.60 -14.08 -0.76
C VAL A 11 0.32 -13.49 0.61
N LEU A 12 1.35 -12.96 1.28
CA LEU A 12 1.19 -12.27 2.57
C LEU A 12 0.15 -11.15 2.46
N ASP A 13 -0.79 -11.12 3.41
CA ASP A 13 -1.88 -10.14 3.43
C ASP A 13 -1.42 -8.83 4.11
N PHE A 14 -0.55 -8.08 3.43
CA PHE A 14 -0.14 -6.75 3.88
C PHE A 14 -1.34 -5.79 4.08
N PRO A 15 -2.36 -5.79 3.20
CA PRO A 15 -3.59 -5.03 3.46
C PRO A 15 -4.28 -5.41 4.77
N PHE A 16 -4.32 -6.69 5.16
CA PHE A 16 -4.80 -7.10 6.48
C PHE A 16 -3.93 -6.53 7.61
N GLN A 17 -2.60 -6.58 7.49
CA GLN A 17 -1.71 -6.09 8.53
C GLN A 17 -1.95 -4.59 8.81
N ASP A 18 -2.07 -3.78 7.75
CA ASP A 18 -2.37 -2.35 7.88
C ASP A 18 -3.76 -2.12 8.48
N ALA A 19 -4.78 -2.85 7.99
CA ALA A 19 -6.14 -2.77 8.53
C ALA A 19 -6.22 -3.18 10.02
N ALA A 20 -5.47 -4.21 10.42
CA ALA A 20 -5.41 -4.68 11.80
C ALA A 20 -4.72 -3.66 12.71
N ARG A 21 -3.60 -3.06 12.27
CA ARG A 21 -2.95 -1.96 13.01
C ARG A 21 -3.88 -0.76 13.15
N ASN A 22 -4.50 -0.31 12.05
CA ASN A 22 -5.41 0.84 12.07
C ASN A 22 -6.62 0.57 13.00
N PHE A 23 -7.16 -0.65 13.00
CA PHE A 23 -8.25 -1.03 13.90
C PHE A 23 -7.82 -1.13 15.36
N ALA A 24 -6.87 -2.01 15.70
CA ALA A 24 -6.58 -2.40 17.08
C ALA A 24 -5.57 -1.47 17.77
N SER A 25 -4.58 -0.97 17.03
CA SER A 25 -3.56 -0.07 17.55
C SER A 25 -4.05 1.38 17.59
N LYS A 26 -4.58 1.89 16.47
CA LYS A 26 -4.92 3.31 16.29
C LYS A 26 -6.38 3.69 16.59
N SER A 27 -7.21 2.72 16.98
CA SER A 27 -8.65 2.93 17.26
C SER A 27 -9.41 3.61 16.10
N GLN A 28 -9.03 3.37 14.83
CA GLN A 28 -9.70 4.00 13.68
C GLN A 28 -11.17 3.57 13.56
N PRO A 29 -12.00 4.34 12.82
CA PRO A 29 -13.37 3.96 12.52
C PRO A 29 -13.51 2.52 12.05
N THR A 30 -14.39 1.76 12.70
CA THR A 30 -14.60 0.34 12.33
C THR A 30 -15.21 0.15 10.94
N SER A 31 -15.73 1.22 10.32
CA SER A 31 -16.14 1.27 8.91
C SER A 31 -14.97 1.15 7.91
N GLU A 32 -13.74 1.48 8.31
CA GLU A 32 -12.55 1.24 7.49
C GLU A 32 -12.24 -0.25 7.42
N LEU A 33 -12.30 -0.96 8.56
CA LEU A 33 -12.14 -2.40 8.61
C LEU A 33 -13.23 -3.14 7.81
N LYS A 34 -14.46 -2.62 7.85
CA LYS A 34 -15.53 -3.08 6.95
C LYS A 34 -15.14 -2.93 5.48
N THR A 35 -14.66 -1.75 5.09
CA THR A 35 -14.28 -1.45 3.69
C THR A 35 -13.14 -2.36 3.22
N PHE A 36 -12.19 -2.64 4.10
CA PHE A 36 -11.13 -3.61 3.87
C PHE A 36 -11.69 -5.02 3.58
N PHE A 37 -12.52 -5.58 4.46
CA PHE A 37 -13.09 -6.92 4.23
C PHE A 37 -14.06 -6.95 3.04
N GLU A 38 -14.75 -5.86 2.71
CA GLU A 38 -15.54 -5.81 1.47
C GLU A 38 -14.64 -5.90 0.23
N ALA A 39 -13.37 -5.51 0.28
CA ALA A 39 -12.44 -5.62 -0.83
C ALA A 39 -11.89 -7.04 -1.05
N ASP A 40 -12.28 -8.00 -0.23
CA ASP A 40 -11.84 -9.40 -0.32
C ASP A 40 -12.13 -10.06 -1.67
N ASP A 41 -13.21 -9.64 -2.33
CA ASP A 41 -13.64 -10.19 -3.62
C ASP A 41 -12.60 -9.98 -4.73
N TRP A 42 -11.63 -9.08 -4.55
CA TRP A 42 -10.48 -8.92 -5.44
C TRP A 42 -9.60 -10.17 -5.53
N TYR A 43 -9.66 -11.03 -4.52
CA TYR A 43 -8.96 -12.30 -4.47
C TYR A 43 -9.88 -13.49 -4.78
N THR A 44 -11.17 -13.26 -5.05
CA THR A 44 -12.13 -14.32 -5.39
C THR A 44 -12.08 -14.59 -6.89
N ASP A 45 -11.47 -15.70 -7.28
CA ASP A 45 -11.48 -16.20 -8.65
C ASP A 45 -11.77 -17.71 -8.69
N ALA A 46 -11.52 -18.36 -9.84
CA ALA A 46 -11.93 -19.76 -10.05
C ALA A 46 -11.09 -20.77 -9.26
N ASP A 47 -9.87 -20.40 -8.86
CA ASP A 47 -8.87 -21.28 -8.25
C ASP A 47 -8.20 -20.70 -6.99
N SER A 48 -8.48 -19.45 -6.63
CA SER A 48 -8.03 -18.79 -5.41
C SER A 48 -9.16 -18.04 -4.70
N ASN A 49 -8.97 -17.86 -3.40
CA ASN A 49 -9.85 -17.09 -2.55
C ASN A 49 -9.03 -16.49 -1.42
N VAL A 50 -9.46 -15.33 -0.93
CA VAL A 50 -8.83 -14.59 0.16
C VAL A 50 -8.61 -15.40 1.45
N TYR A 51 -9.39 -16.47 1.66
CA TYR A 51 -9.24 -17.40 2.79
C TYR A 51 -7.90 -18.14 2.82
N GLN A 52 -7.17 -18.17 1.71
CA GLN A 52 -5.84 -18.79 1.63
C GLN A 52 -4.70 -17.85 2.04
N LEU A 53 -4.95 -16.54 2.14
CA LEU A 53 -3.89 -15.58 2.42
C LEU A 53 -3.35 -15.73 3.85
N PRO A 54 -2.02 -15.70 4.06
CA PRO A 54 -1.46 -15.67 5.39
C PRO A 54 -1.60 -14.26 5.97
N THR A 55 -2.37 -14.15 7.05
CA THR A 55 -2.56 -12.92 7.80
C THR A 55 -1.49 -12.80 8.89
N PHE A 56 -1.03 -11.59 9.16
CA PHE A 56 0.03 -11.33 10.12
C PHE A 56 -0.13 -9.91 10.71
N LEU A 57 0.49 -9.66 11.86
CA LEU A 57 0.41 -8.38 12.58
C LEU A 57 1.72 -7.58 12.54
N GLY A 58 2.83 -8.27 12.30
CA GLY A 58 4.16 -7.73 12.11
C GLY A 58 5.08 -8.80 11.51
N ASN A 59 6.25 -8.38 11.04
CA ASN A 59 7.25 -9.30 10.49
C ASN A 59 8.66 -8.71 10.60
N HIS A 60 9.62 -9.39 9.97
CA HIS A 60 11.04 -9.10 9.99
C HIS A 60 11.48 -7.87 9.18
N ASP A 61 10.60 -7.26 8.37
CA ASP A 61 10.93 -6.12 7.50
C ASP A 61 10.32 -4.82 7.98
N MET A 62 9.12 -4.88 8.57
CA MET A 62 8.36 -3.69 8.96
C MET A 62 8.40 -3.37 10.46
N GLY A 63 8.67 -4.36 11.30
CA GLY A 63 8.43 -4.26 12.74
C GLY A 63 7.37 -5.24 13.25
N ARG A 64 7.26 -5.30 14.57
CA ARG A 64 6.38 -6.21 15.32
C ARG A 64 5.13 -5.47 15.76
N ILE A 65 4.09 -6.22 16.11
CA ILE A 65 2.86 -5.63 16.66
C ILE A 65 3.12 -4.86 17.96
N GLY A 66 3.99 -5.38 18.84
CA GLY A 66 4.38 -4.70 20.09
C GLY A 66 5.00 -3.32 19.87
N TYR A 67 5.85 -3.18 18.84
CA TYR A 67 6.37 -1.87 18.43
C TYR A 67 5.24 -0.95 17.93
N PHE A 68 4.39 -1.42 17.02
CA PHE A 68 3.32 -0.60 16.45
C PHE A 68 2.34 -0.09 17.51
N VAL A 69 1.93 -0.95 18.47
CA VAL A 69 1.01 -0.51 19.54
C VAL A 69 1.64 0.51 20.46
N THR A 70 2.93 0.40 20.74
CA THR A 70 3.67 1.35 21.59
C THR A 70 3.88 2.68 20.89
N ASP A 71 4.28 2.66 19.62
CA ASP A 71 4.54 3.84 18.79
C ASP A 71 3.25 4.65 18.54
N ASP A 72 2.15 3.96 18.19
CA ASP A 72 0.86 4.60 17.92
C ASP A 72 0.21 5.18 19.19
N ASN A 73 0.62 4.74 20.38
CA ASN A 73 -0.04 5.07 21.66
C ASN A 73 0.96 5.57 22.71
N SER A 74 1.82 6.52 22.33
CA SER A 74 2.80 7.12 23.24
C SER A 74 2.12 7.69 24.50
N GLY A 75 2.43 7.11 25.67
CA GLY A 75 1.86 7.51 26.96
C GLY A 75 0.67 6.68 27.45
N ALA A 76 0.23 5.68 26.69
CA ALA A 76 -0.74 4.70 27.18
C ALA A 76 -0.14 3.83 28.30
N SER A 77 -1.01 3.30 29.16
CA SER A 77 -0.58 2.38 30.21
C SER A 77 -0.20 1.00 29.65
N GLU A 78 0.68 0.28 30.34
CA GLU A 78 1.04 -1.10 29.99
C GLU A 78 -0.18 -2.01 29.81
N THR A 79 -1.19 -1.87 30.67
CA THR A 79 -2.45 -2.62 30.58
C THR A 79 -3.22 -2.33 29.29
N GLU A 80 -3.18 -1.08 28.81
CA GLU A 80 -3.79 -0.70 27.54
C GLU A 80 -3.01 -1.25 26.35
N LEU A 81 -1.69 -1.14 26.36
CA LEU A 81 -0.82 -1.66 25.29
C LEU A 81 -1.00 -3.17 25.10
N VAL A 82 -1.00 -3.93 26.21
CA VAL A 82 -1.29 -5.37 26.18
C VAL A 82 -2.71 -5.67 25.66
N ALA A 83 -3.70 -4.85 26.00
CA ALA A 83 -5.06 -5.02 25.50
C ALA A 83 -5.15 -4.79 23.98
N ARG A 84 -4.42 -3.81 23.43
CA ARG A 84 -4.34 -3.54 21.98
C ARG A 84 -3.62 -4.67 21.23
N ASP A 85 -2.53 -5.19 21.78
CA ASP A 85 -1.83 -6.36 21.22
C ASP A 85 -2.73 -7.61 21.21
N ARG A 86 -3.37 -7.90 22.34
CA ARG A 86 -4.38 -8.97 22.43
C ARG A 86 -5.51 -8.79 21.43
N LEU A 87 -6.08 -7.59 21.31
CA LEU A 87 -7.15 -7.29 20.36
C LEU A 87 -6.71 -7.52 18.90
N SER A 88 -5.46 -7.21 18.58
CA SER A 88 -4.85 -7.47 17.27
C SER A 88 -4.83 -8.97 16.97
N HIS A 89 -4.41 -9.78 17.94
CA HIS A 89 -4.42 -11.24 17.84
C HIS A 89 -5.84 -11.81 17.76
N GLU A 90 -6.79 -11.30 18.53
CA GLU A 90 -8.20 -11.68 18.47
C GLU A 90 -8.79 -11.42 17.08
N LEU A 91 -8.51 -10.26 16.48
CA LEU A 91 -8.93 -9.94 15.11
C LEU A 91 -8.31 -10.93 14.11
N MET A 92 -7.01 -11.17 14.18
CA MET A 92 -6.32 -12.09 13.26
C MET A 92 -6.83 -13.54 13.38
N TYR A 93 -7.08 -14.02 14.60
CA TYR A 93 -7.53 -15.39 14.81
C TYR A 93 -8.99 -15.61 14.41
N PHE A 94 -9.87 -14.65 14.69
CA PHE A 94 -11.31 -14.81 14.45
C PHE A 94 -11.76 -14.36 13.07
N SER A 95 -10.98 -13.53 12.37
CA SER A 95 -11.25 -13.19 10.96
C SER A 95 -10.78 -14.31 10.02
N ARG A 96 -10.93 -14.07 8.71
CA ARG A 96 -10.55 -15.05 7.68
C ARG A 96 -9.04 -15.18 7.58
N GLY A 97 -8.58 -16.22 6.88
CA GLY A 97 -7.19 -16.36 6.47
C GLY A 97 -6.39 -17.26 7.39
N ASN A 98 -5.07 -17.29 7.16
CA ASN A 98 -4.14 -18.18 7.85
C ASN A 98 -3.20 -17.36 8.75
N PRO A 99 -3.43 -17.29 10.08
CA PRO A 99 -2.59 -16.50 10.97
C PRO A 99 -1.15 -17.01 10.99
N VAL A 100 -0.22 -16.08 10.79
CA VAL A 100 1.21 -16.25 10.94
C VAL A 100 1.65 -15.35 12.08
N ILE A 101 2.12 -15.96 13.16
CA ILE A 101 2.65 -15.25 14.33
C ILE A 101 4.15 -15.07 14.13
N TYR A 102 4.64 -13.87 14.39
CA TYR A 102 6.06 -13.59 14.34
C TYR A 102 6.69 -13.92 15.69
N TYR A 103 7.83 -14.61 15.67
CA TYR A 103 8.42 -15.21 16.87
C TYR A 103 8.69 -14.16 17.96
N GLY A 104 8.33 -14.42 19.22
CA GLY A 104 8.50 -13.47 20.32
C GLY A 104 7.29 -12.57 20.55
N ASP A 105 6.34 -12.46 19.62
CA ASP A 105 5.07 -11.76 19.88
C ASP A 105 4.33 -12.46 21.04
N GLU A 106 4.44 -13.79 21.15
CA GLU A 106 3.92 -14.56 22.28
C GLU A 106 4.65 -14.28 23.61
N GLN A 107 5.81 -13.64 23.57
CA GLN A 107 6.59 -13.21 24.73
C GLN A 107 6.47 -11.69 25.00
N GLY A 108 5.67 -10.97 24.20
CA GLY A 108 5.50 -9.52 24.32
C GLY A 108 6.61 -8.70 23.67
N PHE A 109 7.35 -9.26 22.71
CA PHE A 109 8.45 -8.53 22.06
C PHE A 109 7.92 -7.29 21.32
N THR A 110 8.53 -6.14 21.60
CA THR A 110 8.20 -4.86 20.97
C THR A 110 9.17 -4.56 19.84
N GLY A 111 10.45 -4.37 20.17
CA GLY A 111 11.47 -3.83 19.29
C GLY A 111 11.34 -2.33 19.05
N THR A 112 12.33 -1.72 18.40
CA THR A 112 12.37 -0.28 18.09
C THR A 112 12.08 0.07 16.62
N GLY A 113 11.75 -0.94 15.79
CA GLY A 113 11.11 -0.75 14.48
C GLY A 113 11.90 -1.20 13.25
N GLY A 114 11.22 -1.38 12.12
CA GLY A 114 11.85 -1.71 10.83
C GLY A 114 12.45 -3.13 10.77
N ASP A 115 13.60 -3.25 10.08
CA ASP A 115 14.28 -4.53 9.78
C ASP A 115 14.95 -5.13 11.04
N GLN A 116 16.20 -4.74 11.33
CA GLN A 116 17.04 -5.45 12.30
C GLN A 116 16.57 -5.26 13.75
N LEU A 117 15.87 -4.17 14.00
CA LEU A 117 15.30 -3.85 15.32
C LEU A 117 13.93 -4.53 15.55
N ALA A 118 13.55 -5.44 14.66
CA ALA A 118 12.47 -6.41 14.86
C ALA A 118 13.00 -7.85 14.98
N ARG A 119 14.32 -8.04 15.07
CA ARG A 119 14.98 -9.36 15.02
C ARG A 119 15.71 -9.72 16.32
N GLN A 120 15.24 -9.19 17.46
CA GLN A 120 15.72 -9.53 18.80
C GLN A 120 15.74 -11.06 18.99
N THR A 121 16.78 -11.56 19.65
CA THR A 121 16.90 -12.98 19.98
C THR A 121 15.94 -13.38 21.10
N LEU A 122 15.40 -14.61 21.05
CA LEU A 122 14.68 -15.21 22.19
C LEU A 122 15.62 -15.65 23.32
N PHE A 123 16.91 -15.84 23.03
CA PHE A 123 17.94 -16.13 24.02
C PHE A 123 18.41 -14.86 24.73
N ALA A 124 19.01 -15.01 25.91
CA ALA A 124 19.66 -13.93 26.65
C ALA A 124 20.59 -13.10 25.75
N SER A 125 20.19 -11.86 25.47
CA SER A 125 20.90 -10.93 24.60
C SER A 125 22.09 -10.29 25.31
N GLN A 126 23.12 -9.95 24.52
CA GLN A 126 24.24 -9.10 24.93
C GLN A 126 24.29 -7.79 24.13
N VAL A 127 23.35 -7.61 23.19
CA VAL A 127 23.27 -6.41 22.33
C VAL A 127 22.60 -5.31 23.15
N SER A 128 23.32 -4.23 23.42
CA SER A 128 22.85 -3.12 24.27
C SER A 128 21.52 -2.55 23.79
N GLU A 129 21.35 -2.39 22.48
CA GLU A 129 20.12 -1.87 21.88
C GLU A 129 18.91 -2.78 22.14
N TYR A 130 19.09 -4.10 22.17
CA TYR A 130 18.01 -5.03 22.51
C TYR A 130 17.74 -5.09 24.02
N LEU A 131 18.72 -4.76 24.86
CA LEU A 131 18.55 -4.80 26.31
C LEU A 131 17.71 -3.64 26.85
N ASP A 132 17.63 -2.53 26.10
CA ASP A 132 16.79 -1.37 26.42
C ASP A 132 15.32 -1.55 26.01
N ASP A 133 14.98 -2.61 25.26
CA ASP A 133 13.63 -2.89 24.79
C ASP A 133 12.72 -3.41 25.94
N ASN A 134 11.53 -2.82 26.07
CA ASN A 134 10.50 -3.26 27.01
C ASN A 134 9.67 -4.41 26.40
N LEU A 135 9.41 -5.46 27.19
CA LEU A 135 8.52 -6.55 26.79
C LEU A 135 7.11 -6.31 27.34
N LEU A 136 6.09 -6.38 26.50
CA LEU A 136 4.72 -6.13 26.91
C LEU A 136 4.17 -7.24 27.80
N GLY A 137 3.52 -6.85 28.89
CA GLY A 137 2.77 -7.74 29.79
C GLY A 137 3.65 -8.67 30.63
N THR A 138 4.92 -8.32 30.85
CA THR A 138 5.88 -9.08 31.65
C THR A 138 6.97 -8.16 32.23
N ASP A 139 7.56 -8.54 33.37
CA ASP A 139 8.76 -7.89 33.93
C ASP A 139 10.07 -8.54 33.40
N ALA A 140 9.96 -9.54 32.51
CA ALA A 140 11.11 -10.14 31.84
C ALA A 140 11.79 -9.13 30.92
N THR A 141 13.08 -9.34 30.68
CA THR A 141 13.88 -8.48 29.78
C THR A 141 14.57 -9.35 28.74
N HIS A 142 15.17 -8.71 27.73
CA HIS A 142 16.04 -9.40 26.78
C HIS A 142 17.35 -9.91 27.41
N ALA A 143 17.64 -9.63 28.69
CA ALA A 143 18.85 -10.14 29.38
C ALA A 143 18.75 -11.63 29.77
N VAL A 144 17.59 -12.26 29.58
CA VAL A 144 17.34 -13.68 29.88
C VAL A 144 16.69 -14.38 28.69
N ASP A 145 16.63 -15.71 28.76
CA ASP A 145 15.90 -16.51 27.77
C ASP A 145 14.38 -16.29 27.91
N ASN A 146 13.71 -16.02 26.79
CA ASN A 146 12.28 -15.73 26.70
C ASN A 146 11.53 -16.88 26.00
N PHE A 147 11.30 -17.97 26.75
CA PHE A 147 10.53 -19.14 26.30
C PHE A 147 9.38 -19.47 27.27
N ASN A 148 8.79 -18.46 27.90
CA ASN A 148 7.84 -18.66 28.99
C ASN A 148 6.43 -18.98 28.47
N PRO A 149 5.88 -20.20 28.67
CA PRO A 149 4.52 -20.54 28.26
C PRO A 149 3.45 -19.91 29.16
N ASP A 150 3.85 -19.38 30.33
CA ASP A 150 2.95 -18.71 31.27
C ASP A 150 2.87 -17.20 31.02
N SER A 151 3.56 -16.65 30.00
CA SER A 151 3.41 -15.24 29.62
C SER A 151 1.95 -14.94 29.24
N THR A 152 1.55 -13.68 29.41
CA THR A 152 0.18 -13.24 29.11
C THR A 152 -0.18 -13.51 27.65
N MET A 153 0.68 -13.08 26.72
CA MET A 153 0.44 -13.23 25.28
C MET A 153 0.52 -14.68 24.82
N TYR A 154 1.41 -15.51 25.36
CA TYR A 154 1.46 -16.94 25.03
C TYR A 154 0.14 -17.64 25.40
N ARG A 155 -0.37 -17.41 26.61
CA ARG A 155 -1.64 -17.99 27.06
C ARG A 155 -2.81 -17.52 26.20
N THR A 156 -2.86 -16.23 25.86
CA THR A 156 -3.86 -15.68 24.93
C THR A 156 -3.82 -16.36 23.57
N ILE A 157 -2.66 -16.41 22.92
CA ILE A 157 -2.49 -17.02 21.60
C ILE A 157 -2.85 -18.51 21.64
N SER A 158 -2.45 -19.22 22.69
CA SER A 158 -2.79 -20.63 22.91
C SER A 158 -4.30 -20.85 23.03
N GLU A 159 -5.01 -20.00 23.79
CA GLU A 159 -6.47 -20.04 23.91
C GLU A 159 -7.17 -19.79 22.57
N LEU A 160 -6.74 -18.78 21.82
CA LEU A 160 -7.28 -18.47 20.48
C LEU A 160 -7.07 -19.64 19.50
N SER A 161 -5.90 -20.26 19.54
CA SER A 161 -5.59 -21.44 18.73
C SER A 161 -6.47 -22.64 19.12
N ALA A 162 -6.62 -22.91 20.42
CA ALA A 162 -7.49 -23.97 20.92
C ALA A 162 -8.95 -23.75 20.52
N LEU A 163 -9.46 -22.52 20.64
CA LEU A 163 -10.84 -22.18 20.30
C LEU A 163 -11.12 -22.36 18.81
N THR A 164 -10.23 -21.87 17.93
CA THR A 164 -10.41 -22.02 16.47
C THR A 164 -10.29 -23.47 16.01
N LYS A 165 -9.54 -24.31 16.74
CA LYS A 165 -9.51 -25.76 16.53
C LYS A 165 -10.81 -26.44 16.99
N GLN A 166 -11.36 -26.02 18.13
CA GLN A 166 -12.62 -26.56 18.66
C GLN A 166 -13.82 -26.15 17.81
N HIS A 167 -13.79 -24.96 17.23
CA HIS A 167 -14.85 -24.38 16.40
C HIS A 167 -14.33 -24.04 14.99
N PRO A 168 -14.22 -25.03 14.07
CA PRO A 168 -13.59 -24.84 12.77
C PRO A 168 -14.21 -23.75 11.90
N ALA A 169 -15.47 -23.36 12.12
CA ALA A 169 -16.10 -22.23 11.45
C ALA A 169 -15.35 -20.92 11.71
N LEU A 170 -14.76 -20.72 12.90
CA LEU A 170 -13.92 -19.57 13.22
C LEU A 170 -12.59 -19.54 12.46
N ARG A 171 -12.22 -20.63 11.78
CA ARG A 171 -11.04 -20.69 10.91
C ARG A 171 -11.44 -20.66 9.44
N ASN A 172 -12.33 -21.56 9.03
CA ASN A 172 -12.62 -21.86 7.63
C ASN A 172 -14.00 -21.39 7.14
N GLY A 173 -14.84 -20.88 8.03
CA GLY A 173 -16.19 -20.45 7.68
C GLY A 173 -16.22 -19.14 6.93
N ALA A 174 -17.29 -18.93 6.15
CA ALA A 174 -17.58 -17.67 5.47
C ALA A 174 -17.49 -16.48 6.44
N HIS A 175 -16.90 -15.35 6.02
CA HIS A 175 -16.79 -14.14 6.84
C HIS A 175 -17.83 -13.11 6.40
N GLN A 176 -18.91 -12.94 7.15
CA GLN A 176 -19.93 -11.94 6.81
C GLN A 176 -19.93 -10.75 7.74
N HIS A 177 -19.65 -9.58 7.19
CA HIS A 177 -19.88 -8.32 7.89
C HIS A 177 -21.33 -8.22 8.43
N ARG A 178 -21.47 -7.76 9.68
CA ARG A 178 -22.76 -7.52 10.34
C ARG A 178 -22.94 -6.11 10.86
N TYR A 179 -21.89 -5.51 11.42
CA TYR A 179 -21.99 -4.21 12.08
C TYR A 179 -20.65 -3.47 12.08
N SER A 180 -20.71 -2.16 11.87
CA SER A 180 -19.59 -1.22 12.05
C SER A 180 -20.13 0.16 12.44
N SER A 181 -19.21 1.04 12.82
CA SER A 181 -19.39 2.43 13.27
C SER A 181 -18.51 3.38 12.44
N SER A 182 -18.92 4.65 12.36
CA SER A 182 -18.14 5.76 11.81
C SER A 182 -16.97 6.19 12.70
N ASP A 183 -16.86 5.61 13.88
CA ASP A 183 -15.89 5.94 14.93
C ASP A 183 -15.34 4.66 15.58
N ALA A 184 -14.39 4.82 16.50
CA ALA A 184 -13.94 3.74 17.39
C ALA A 184 -15.14 3.09 18.11
N GLY A 185 -15.19 1.76 18.10
CA GLY A 185 -16.27 1.00 18.71
C GLY A 185 -16.32 -0.44 18.22
N ILE A 186 -17.53 -0.97 18.07
CA ILE A 186 -17.73 -2.38 17.71
C ILE A 186 -17.64 -2.57 16.20
N TYR A 187 -16.76 -3.49 15.76
CA TYR A 187 -16.88 -4.22 14.51
C TYR A 187 -17.43 -5.62 14.80
N ALA A 188 -18.46 -6.05 14.07
CA ALA A 188 -18.98 -7.41 14.23
C ALA A 188 -19.20 -8.10 12.89
N PHE A 189 -18.91 -9.39 12.87
CA PHE A 189 -19.07 -10.26 11.72
C PHE A 189 -19.50 -11.66 12.15
N SER A 190 -20.09 -12.40 11.22
CA SER A 190 -20.45 -13.80 11.40
C SER A 190 -19.44 -14.72 10.72
N ARG A 191 -19.09 -15.83 11.39
CA ARG A 191 -18.38 -16.97 10.81
C ARG A 191 -19.32 -18.16 10.67
N ILE A 192 -19.36 -18.77 9.48
CA ILE A 192 -20.34 -19.81 9.17
C ILE A 192 -19.68 -20.92 8.37
N ASP A 193 -19.68 -22.13 8.92
CA ASP A 193 -19.35 -23.32 8.14
C ASP A 193 -20.57 -23.80 7.34
N ARG A 194 -20.33 -24.12 6.06
CA ARG A 194 -21.36 -24.55 5.11
C ARG A 194 -22.13 -25.79 5.55
N GLY A 195 -21.45 -26.75 6.20
CA GLY A 195 -22.03 -28.01 6.62
C GLY A 195 -22.72 -27.94 7.98
N GLN A 196 -22.08 -27.28 8.95
CA GLN A 196 -22.61 -27.13 10.30
C GLN A 196 -23.80 -26.18 10.33
N GLN A 197 -23.75 -25.10 9.55
CA GLN A 197 -24.77 -24.05 9.47
C GLN A 197 -25.12 -23.46 10.84
N ARG A 198 -24.12 -23.31 11.70
CA ARG A 198 -24.20 -22.51 12.92
C ARG A 198 -23.58 -21.15 12.64
N GLU A 199 -24.18 -20.13 13.21
CA GLU A 199 -23.68 -18.77 13.12
C GLU A 199 -22.82 -18.47 14.35
N TYR A 200 -21.57 -18.10 14.12
CA TYR A 200 -20.69 -17.59 15.16
C TYR A 200 -20.59 -16.07 15.01
N VAL A 201 -21.20 -15.31 15.91
CA VAL A 201 -21.09 -13.84 15.94
C VAL A 201 -19.83 -13.48 16.70
N VAL A 202 -18.87 -12.89 16.01
CA VAL A 202 -17.66 -12.30 16.57
C VAL A 202 -17.87 -10.79 16.66
N ALA A 203 -17.68 -10.21 17.84
CA ALA A 203 -17.73 -8.76 18.04
C ALA A 203 -16.46 -8.29 18.75
N LEU A 204 -15.76 -7.35 18.12
CA LEU A 204 -14.52 -6.75 18.62
C LEU A 204 -14.75 -5.26 18.86
N ASN A 205 -14.27 -4.73 19.98
CA ASN A 205 -14.38 -3.32 20.32
C ASN A 205 -12.99 -2.68 20.39
N ASN A 206 -12.70 -1.76 19.47
CA ASN A 206 -11.44 -1.02 19.47
C ASN A 206 -11.50 0.31 20.23
N SER A 207 -12.60 0.60 20.92
CA SER A 207 -12.65 1.74 21.85
C SER A 207 -12.06 1.36 23.22
N GLU A 208 -11.46 2.35 23.86
CA GLU A 208 -10.97 2.35 25.25
C GLU A 208 -12.12 2.37 26.28
N SER A 209 -13.37 2.36 25.80
CA SER A 209 -14.58 2.27 26.61
C SER A 209 -15.45 1.10 26.16
N ALA A 210 -16.21 0.52 27.09
CA ALA A 210 -17.18 -0.52 26.74
C ALA A 210 -18.26 0.04 25.79
N LYS A 211 -18.64 -0.76 24.79
CA LYS A 211 -19.66 -0.41 23.80
C LYS A 211 -20.74 -1.47 23.72
N THR A 212 -21.89 -1.09 23.17
CA THR A 212 -23.03 -1.98 22.91
C THR A 212 -23.47 -1.82 21.47
N ALA A 213 -23.85 -2.93 20.82
CA ALA A 213 -24.42 -2.94 19.48
C ALA A 213 -25.56 -3.95 19.36
N ALA A 214 -26.49 -3.69 18.45
CA ALA A 214 -27.55 -4.62 18.08
C ALA A 214 -27.17 -5.30 16.75
N VAL A 215 -26.43 -6.40 16.82
CA VAL A 215 -25.79 -7.06 15.67
C VAL A 215 -26.80 -7.89 14.88
N PRO A 216 -27.03 -7.61 13.58
CA PRO A 216 -27.90 -8.44 12.75
C PRO A 216 -27.43 -9.90 12.66
N THR A 217 -28.38 -10.85 12.67
CA THR A 217 -28.15 -12.30 12.59
C THR A 217 -29.21 -12.96 11.71
N TYR A 218 -29.15 -14.29 11.52
CA TYR A 218 -30.20 -15.04 10.82
C TYR A 218 -31.39 -15.49 11.68
N PHE A 219 -31.39 -15.18 12.97
CA PHE A 219 -32.36 -15.75 13.90
C PHE A 219 -33.27 -14.68 14.48
N SER A 220 -34.58 -14.84 14.32
CA SER A 220 -35.57 -14.09 15.11
C SER A 220 -35.84 -14.84 16.42
N ARG A 221 -35.68 -14.17 17.57
CA ARG A 221 -35.83 -14.78 18.90
C ARG A 221 -34.99 -16.06 19.11
N GLY A 222 -33.80 -16.10 18.55
CA GLY A 222 -32.87 -17.24 18.65
C GLY A 222 -31.83 -17.04 19.75
N GLY A 223 -31.46 -18.14 20.42
CA GLY A 223 -30.44 -18.15 21.47
C GLY A 223 -29.01 -18.23 20.92
N PHE A 224 -28.08 -17.57 21.60
CA PHE A 224 -26.66 -17.50 21.28
C PHE A 224 -25.83 -17.71 22.56
N LYS A 225 -25.02 -18.77 22.60
CA LYS A 225 -24.19 -19.11 23.75
C LYS A 225 -22.80 -18.48 23.60
N ARG A 226 -22.30 -17.81 24.64
CA ARG A 226 -20.93 -17.30 24.66
C ARG A 226 -19.93 -18.44 24.67
N ILE A 227 -18.89 -18.33 23.85
CA ILE A 227 -17.78 -19.30 23.79
C ILE A 227 -16.40 -18.66 24.04
N TYR A 228 -16.30 -17.33 23.97
CA TYR A 228 -15.07 -16.59 24.25
C TYR A 228 -15.38 -15.18 24.74
N GLY A 229 -14.47 -14.61 25.54
CA GLY A 229 -14.54 -13.25 26.05
C GLY A 229 -15.47 -13.09 27.25
N SER A 230 -15.73 -11.83 27.63
CA SER A 230 -16.62 -11.47 28.75
C SER A 230 -18.02 -11.05 28.26
N GLY A 231 -19.05 -11.24 29.08
CA GLY A 231 -20.45 -11.05 28.69
C GLY A 231 -21.43 -11.99 29.39
N GLU A 232 -22.69 -11.98 28.97
CA GLU A 232 -23.70 -12.96 29.42
C GLU A 232 -23.45 -14.33 28.78
N ASP A 233 -23.74 -15.42 29.49
CA ASP A 233 -23.53 -16.77 28.96
C ASP A 233 -24.47 -17.13 27.80
N LEU A 234 -25.68 -16.56 27.81
CA LEU A 234 -26.71 -16.79 26.81
C LEU A 234 -27.39 -15.47 26.48
N LEU A 235 -27.33 -15.07 25.21
CA LEU A 235 -28.08 -13.96 24.66
C LEU A 235 -29.22 -14.47 23.78
N THR A 236 -30.24 -13.65 23.57
CA THR A 236 -31.33 -13.92 22.64
C THR A 236 -31.51 -12.75 21.69
N THR A 237 -31.70 -13.04 20.40
CA THR A 237 -31.98 -12.01 19.41
C THR A 237 -33.39 -11.44 19.58
N ASP A 238 -33.58 -10.19 19.16
CA ASP A 238 -34.92 -9.61 19.14
C ASP A 238 -35.78 -10.16 17.99
N ALA A 239 -37.02 -9.68 17.88
CA ALA A 239 -37.93 -10.07 16.79
C ALA A 239 -37.43 -9.65 15.40
N SER A 240 -36.55 -8.65 15.33
CA SER A 240 -35.89 -8.15 14.11
C SER A 240 -34.56 -8.85 13.82
N SER A 241 -34.28 -9.96 14.51
CA SER A 241 -33.08 -10.77 14.38
C SER A 241 -31.77 -10.08 14.78
N LYS A 242 -31.81 -9.14 15.73
CA LYS A 242 -30.61 -8.46 16.24
C LYS A 242 -30.18 -9.00 17.60
N LEU A 243 -28.90 -9.34 17.74
CA LEU A 243 -28.27 -9.78 18.98
C LEU A 243 -27.73 -8.57 19.76
N PRO A 244 -28.19 -8.31 21.00
CA PRO A 244 -27.70 -7.20 21.80
C PRO A 244 -26.36 -7.57 22.46
N VAL A 245 -25.24 -7.22 21.83
CA VAL A 245 -23.90 -7.50 22.35
C VAL A 245 -23.37 -6.30 23.13
N LYS A 246 -22.77 -6.55 24.29
CA LYS A 246 -21.95 -5.60 25.04
C LYS A 246 -20.51 -6.12 25.04
N VAL A 247 -19.58 -5.28 24.62
CA VAL A 247 -18.16 -5.64 24.49
C VAL A 247 -17.35 -4.69 25.36
N ALA A 248 -16.45 -5.24 26.19
CA ALA A 248 -15.58 -4.42 27.04
C ALA A 248 -14.60 -3.61 26.18
N ALA A 249 -13.95 -2.62 26.80
CA ALA A 249 -12.91 -1.84 26.13
C ALA A 249 -11.81 -2.76 25.58
N LEU A 250 -11.32 -2.46 24.37
CA LEU A 250 -10.17 -3.14 23.73
C LEU A 250 -10.22 -4.68 23.85
N SER A 251 -11.35 -5.28 23.45
CA SER A 251 -11.57 -6.72 23.62
C SER A 251 -12.52 -7.31 22.58
N ALA A 252 -12.54 -8.64 22.49
CA ALA A 252 -13.50 -9.39 21.71
C ALA A 252 -14.43 -10.28 22.57
N VAL A 253 -15.59 -10.60 22.00
CA VAL A 253 -16.52 -11.62 22.48
C VAL A 253 -17.02 -12.46 21.30
N VAL A 254 -17.20 -13.76 21.51
CA VAL A 254 -17.72 -14.68 20.49
C VAL A 254 -18.93 -15.44 21.02
N TYR A 255 -20.00 -15.45 20.24
CA TYR A 255 -21.23 -16.19 20.52
C TYR A 255 -21.54 -17.18 19.40
N GLU A 256 -21.92 -18.41 19.76
CA GLU A 256 -22.38 -19.46 18.86
C GLU A 256 -23.91 -19.59 18.92
N SER A 257 -24.57 -19.67 17.76
CA SER A 257 -26.01 -19.91 17.70
C SER A 257 -26.38 -21.27 18.29
N VAL A 258 -27.40 -21.32 19.15
CA VAL A 258 -27.88 -22.56 19.80
C VAL A 258 -28.51 -23.53 18.79
N ALA A 259 -29.13 -23.00 17.74
CA ALA A 259 -29.70 -23.76 16.63
C ALA A 259 -28.91 -23.55 15.32
N LYS A 260 -29.18 -24.38 14.31
CA LYS A 260 -28.73 -24.15 12.94
C LYS A 260 -29.51 -23.00 12.31
N ILE A 261 -28.89 -22.29 11.38
CA ILE A 261 -29.52 -21.25 10.56
C ILE A 261 -30.80 -21.81 9.94
N PRO A 262 -31.95 -21.11 10.02
CA PRO A 262 -33.20 -21.57 9.43
C PRO A 262 -33.04 -21.90 7.95
N GLN A 263 -33.48 -23.09 7.54
CA GLN A 263 -33.36 -23.54 6.15
C GLN A 263 -34.27 -22.74 5.23
N SER A 264 -33.72 -22.32 4.09
CA SER A 264 -34.50 -21.75 3.00
C SER A 264 -35.41 -22.81 2.37
N HIS A 265 -36.64 -22.42 2.02
CA HIS A 265 -37.63 -23.33 1.40
C HIS A 265 -37.55 -23.37 -0.14
N ARG A 266 -36.85 -22.40 -0.75
CA ARG A 266 -36.64 -22.30 -2.20
C ARG A 266 -35.48 -21.37 -2.50
N ALA A 267 -34.85 -21.57 -3.65
CA ALA A 267 -33.79 -20.68 -4.11
C ALA A 267 -34.29 -19.23 -4.25
N PRO A 268 -33.58 -18.24 -3.70
CA PRO A 268 -33.95 -16.83 -3.82
C PRO A 268 -33.87 -16.35 -5.28
N ALA A 269 -34.51 -15.21 -5.57
CA ALA A 269 -34.30 -14.54 -6.83
C ALA A 269 -32.89 -13.95 -6.88
N ILE A 270 -32.27 -14.01 -8.06
CA ILE A 270 -30.94 -13.46 -8.32
C ILE A 270 -30.99 -12.58 -9.58
N ARG A 271 -30.36 -11.41 -9.50
CA ARG A 271 -30.21 -10.49 -10.64
C ARG A 271 -28.76 -10.04 -10.74
N LEU A 272 -28.17 -10.17 -11.92
CA LEU A 272 -26.88 -9.54 -12.20
C LEU A 272 -27.05 -8.03 -12.41
N GLY A 273 -26.18 -7.25 -11.81
CA GLY A 273 -25.93 -5.87 -12.19
C GLY A 273 -25.28 -5.78 -13.58
N ASN A 274 -25.10 -4.56 -14.07
CA ASN A 274 -24.42 -4.32 -15.34
C ASN A 274 -22.90 -4.52 -15.15
N PRO A 275 -22.27 -5.51 -15.79
CA PRO A 275 -20.82 -5.69 -15.67
C PRO A 275 -20.08 -4.52 -16.32
N ALA A 276 -19.08 -3.99 -15.62
CA ALA A 276 -18.32 -2.83 -16.06
C ALA A 276 -16.84 -2.96 -15.65
N PRO A 277 -15.92 -2.24 -16.30
CA PRO A 277 -14.54 -2.15 -15.83
C PRO A 277 -14.51 -1.67 -14.37
N SER A 278 -13.60 -2.23 -13.58
CA SER A 278 -13.39 -1.75 -12.21
C SER A 278 -12.87 -0.31 -12.22
N ALA A 279 -13.13 0.44 -11.15
CA ALA A 279 -12.68 1.83 -11.08
C ALA A 279 -11.14 1.94 -11.04
N GLN A 280 -10.48 0.89 -10.55
CA GLN A 280 -9.05 0.80 -10.31
C GLN A 280 -8.28 0.40 -11.57
N THR A 281 -8.87 -0.44 -12.42
CA THR A 281 -8.17 -1.00 -13.60
C THR A 281 -9.13 -1.49 -14.68
N ASN A 282 -8.75 -1.27 -15.94
CA ASN A 282 -9.39 -1.82 -17.13
C ASN A 282 -9.09 -3.32 -17.33
N SER A 283 -8.16 -3.90 -16.57
CA SER A 283 -7.83 -5.32 -16.61
C SER A 283 -8.86 -6.21 -15.90
N ARG A 284 -9.79 -5.62 -15.13
CA ARG A 284 -10.75 -6.32 -14.28
C ARG A 284 -12.15 -5.82 -14.52
N MET A 285 -13.08 -6.73 -14.76
CA MET A 285 -14.51 -6.43 -14.88
C MET A 285 -15.21 -6.75 -13.56
N THR A 286 -15.87 -5.76 -12.96
CA THR A 286 -16.74 -5.95 -11.80
C THR A 286 -18.03 -6.64 -12.23
N VAL A 287 -18.34 -7.79 -11.64
CA VAL A 287 -19.57 -8.54 -11.88
C VAL A 287 -20.27 -8.74 -10.53
N GLN A 288 -21.41 -8.09 -10.34
CA GLN A 288 -22.15 -8.11 -9.07
C GLN A 288 -23.52 -8.79 -9.23
N ALA A 289 -23.97 -9.48 -8.19
CA ALA A 289 -25.29 -10.08 -8.10
C ALA A 289 -26.08 -9.58 -6.88
N ASP A 290 -27.33 -9.20 -7.11
CA ASP A 290 -28.31 -8.96 -6.06
C ASP A 290 -29.09 -10.26 -5.79
N VAL A 291 -29.15 -10.68 -4.52
CA VAL A 291 -29.94 -11.83 -4.07
C VAL A 291 -31.07 -11.34 -3.16
N SER A 292 -32.30 -11.78 -3.44
CA SER A 292 -33.51 -11.15 -2.89
C SER A 292 -33.82 -11.44 -1.43
N ASP A 293 -33.28 -12.51 -0.86
CA ASP A 293 -33.53 -12.87 0.55
C ASP A 293 -32.42 -12.34 1.46
N SER A 294 -32.42 -12.71 2.74
CA SER A 294 -31.37 -12.40 3.71
C SER A 294 -30.81 -13.66 4.39
N SER A 295 -30.92 -14.82 3.75
CA SER A 295 -30.38 -16.08 4.29
C SER A 295 -28.88 -16.20 4.00
N PHE A 296 -28.24 -17.26 4.51
CA PHE A 296 -26.90 -17.62 4.09
C PHE A 296 -26.94 -18.20 2.68
N ASN A 297 -26.26 -17.54 1.73
CA ASN A 297 -26.18 -17.96 0.34
C ASN A 297 -24.75 -17.86 -0.17
N GLU A 298 -24.43 -18.69 -1.16
CA GLU A 298 -23.23 -18.61 -1.99
C GLU A 298 -23.65 -18.24 -3.41
N VAL A 299 -22.89 -17.39 -4.09
CA VAL A 299 -23.11 -17.01 -5.49
C VAL A 299 -21.89 -17.38 -6.31
N THR A 300 -22.07 -18.28 -7.28
CA THR A 300 -21.03 -18.63 -8.25
C THR A 300 -21.25 -17.88 -9.55
N PHE A 301 -20.22 -17.16 -10.00
CA PHE A 301 -20.24 -16.37 -11.22
C PHE A 301 -19.61 -17.15 -12.37
N TYR A 302 -20.13 -16.93 -13.57
CA TYR A 302 -19.63 -17.54 -14.79
C TYR A 302 -19.45 -16.50 -15.89
N ALA A 303 -18.38 -16.63 -16.67
CA ALA A 303 -18.14 -15.86 -17.88
C ALA A 303 -18.12 -16.77 -19.12
N LYS A 304 -18.48 -16.20 -20.27
CA LYS A 304 -18.34 -16.80 -21.59
C LYS A 304 -17.74 -15.74 -22.52
N VAL A 305 -16.48 -15.94 -22.89
CA VAL A 305 -15.72 -15.02 -23.75
C VAL A 305 -16.00 -15.35 -25.22
N GLY A 306 -16.52 -14.37 -25.97
CA GLY A 306 -16.90 -14.52 -27.37
C GLY A 306 -17.89 -15.68 -27.58
N LYS A 307 -17.48 -16.66 -28.40
CA LYS A 307 -18.23 -17.90 -28.68
C LYS A 307 -17.73 -19.11 -27.87
N GLY A 308 -16.90 -18.87 -26.86
CA GLY A 308 -16.34 -19.93 -26.01
C GLY A 308 -17.38 -20.63 -25.13
N ARG A 309 -16.89 -21.46 -24.22
CA ARG A 309 -17.70 -22.13 -23.19
C ARG A 309 -17.88 -21.23 -21.97
N TRP A 310 -18.90 -21.53 -21.17
CA TRP A 310 -19.04 -20.96 -19.83
C TRP A 310 -17.95 -21.52 -18.91
N THR A 311 -17.26 -20.64 -18.19
CA THR A 311 -16.26 -20.96 -17.17
C THR A 311 -16.65 -20.31 -15.86
N SER A 312 -16.40 -20.99 -14.73
CA SER A 312 -16.50 -20.34 -13.42
C SER A 312 -15.44 -19.24 -13.34
N ILE A 313 -15.78 -18.14 -12.70
CA ILE A 313 -14.87 -17.00 -12.47
C ILE A 313 -14.82 -16.61 -10.99
N GLY A 314 -15.40 -17.44 -10.11
CA GLY A 314 -15.38 -17.26 -8.67
C GLY A 314 -16.70 -17.60 -7.98
N THR A 315 -16.60 -17.97 -6.72
CA THR A 315 -17.72 -18.19 -5.82
C THR A 315 -17.56 -17.30 -4.60
N ASP A 316 -18.57 -16.48 -4.34
CA ASP A 316 -18.61 -15.54 -3.23
C ASP A 316 -19.70 -15.95 -2.24
N ASP A 317 -19.35 -16.05 -0.97
CA ASP A 317 -20.23 -16.42 0.14
C ASP A 317 -20.53 -15.23 1.08
N THR A 318 -20.09 -14.03 0.70
CA THR A 318 -20.15 -12.81 1.47
C THR A 318 -20.89 -11.72 0.70
N ARG A 319 -21.75 -10.96 1.37
CA ARG A 319 -22.47 -9.85 0.74
C ARG A 319 -21.66 -8.56 0.86
N PRO A 320 -21.69 -7.67 -0.15
CA PRO A 320 -22.41 -7.78 -1.43
C PRO A 320 -21.76 -8.76 -2.41
N TYR A 321 -22.55 -9.64 -3.04
CA TYR A 321 -21.98 -10.70 -3.88
C TYR A 321 -21.34 -10.18 -5.17
N ARG A 322 -20.04 -10.35 -5.34
CA ARG A 322 -19.34 -9.91 -6.56
C ARG A 322 -18.02 -10.66 -6.81
N VAL A 323 -17.54 -10.54 -8.04
CA VAL A 323 -16.20 -10.95 -8.46
C VAL A 323 -15.59 -9.90 -9.38
N PHE A 324 -14.26 -9.85 -9.42
CA PHE A 324 -13.49 -9.01 -10.35
C PHE A 324 -12.86 -9.90 -11.42
N HIS A 325 -13.61 -10.18 -12.48
CA HIS A 325 -13.18 -11.08 -13.55
C HIS A 325 -11.91 -10.56 -14.25
N ASP A 326 -10.86 -11.37 -14.26
CA ASP A 326 -9.63 -11.09 -15.00
C ASP A 326 -9.88 -11.10 -16.50
N THR A 327 -9.68 -9.94 -17.13
CA THR A 327 -9.82 -9.76 -18.58
C THR A 327 -8.53 -9.28 -19.23
N ALA A 328 -7.41 -9.24 -18.50
CA ALA A 328 -6.14 -8.70 -18.98
C ALA A 328 -5.61 -9.41 -20.24
N SER A 329 -5.89 -10.71 -20.36
CA SER A 329 -5.46 -11.55 -21.50
C SER A 329 -6.50 -11.64 -22.62
N ILE A 330 -7.62 -10.92 -22.51
CA ILE A 330 -8.68 -10.91 -23.52
C ILE A 330 -8.54 -9.63 -24.35
N ASN A 331 -8.51 -9.79 -25.68
CA ASN A 331 -8.45 -8.64 -26.58
C ASN A 331 -9.60 -7.66 -26.30
N ASP A 332 -9.30 -6.36 -26.36
CA ASP A 332 -10.30 -5.31 -26.24
C ASP A 332 -11.40 -5.45 -27.31
N GLY A 333 -12.58 -4.92 -27.03
CA GLY A 333 -13.73 -5.06 -27.93
C GLY A 333 -14.37 -6.47 -27.91
N THR A 334 -13.73 -7.48 -27.30
CA THR A 334 -14.31 -8.81 -27.16
C THR A 334 -15.57 -8.76 -26.29
N LYS A 335 -16.65 -9.37 -26.78
CA LYS A 335 -17.89 -9.53 -26.01
C LYS A 335 -17.73 -10.62 -24.96
N VAL A 336 -18.10 -10.33 -23.72
CA VAL A 336 -18.17 -11.30 -22.64
C VAL A 336 -19.60 -11.38 -22.14
N SER A 337 -20.13 -12.60 -22.02
CA SER A 337 -21.43 -12.85 -21.40
C SER A 337 -21.21 -13.35 -19.98
N TYR A 338 -22.05 -12.90 -19.04
CA TYR A 338 -21.99 -13.21 -17.63
C TYR A 338 -23.32 -13.81 -17.16
N ARG A 339 -23.26 -14.75 -16.23
CA ARG A 339 -24.41 -15.28 -15.49
C ARG A 339 -23.94 -15.69 -14.09
N ALA A 340 -24.86 -15.75 -13.14
CA ALA A 340 -24.57 -16.19 -11.78
C ALA A 340 -25.58 -17.23 -11.32
N VAL A 341 -25.14 -18.14 -10.46
CA VAL A 341 -25.96 -19.14 -9.79
C VAL A 341 -25.91 -18.87 -8.30
N VAL A 342 -27.06 -18.56 -7.69
CA VAL A 342 -27.18 -18.55 -6.23
C VAL A 342 -27.47 -19.97 -5.75
N ARG A 343 -26.84 -20.36 -4.64
CA ARG A 343 -27.14 -21.56 -3.86
C ARG A 343 -27.47 -21.15 -2.43
N ASP A 344 -28.66 -21.50 -1.97
CA ASP A 344 -29.08 -21.23 -0.59
C ASP A 344 -28.51 -22.26 0.41
N ASN A 345 -28.74 -22.02 1.70
CA ASN A 345 -28.33 -22.92 2.78
C ASN A 345 -29.05 -24.29 2.77
N ALA A 346 -30.11 -24.49 1.99
CA ALA A 346 -30.76 -25.79 1.80
C ALA A 346 -30.28 -26.51 0.51
N GLY A 347 -29.43 -25.85 -0.28
CA GLY A 347 -28.90 -26.39 -1.53
C GLY A 347 -29.77 -26.15 -2.77
N HIS A 348 -30.85 -25.37 -2.65
CA HIS A 348 -31.61 -24.96 -3.84
C HIS A 348 -30.80 -23.95 -4.65
N THR A 349 -30.88 -24.08 -5.98
CA THR A 349 -30.13 -23.20 -6.89
C THR A 349 -31.05 -22.43 -7.82
N ARG A 350 -30.68 -21.19 -8.16
CA ARG A 350 -31.32 -20.41 -9.23
C ARG A 350 -30.27 -19.73 -10.09
N LEU A 351 -30.49 -19.77 -11.40
CA LEU A 351 -29.67 -19.09 -12.41
C LEU A 351 -30.21 -17.67 -12.67
N SER A 352 -29.32 -16.70 -12.81
CA SER A 352 -29.65 -15.34 -13.25
C SER A 352 -29.92 -15.28 -14.76
N ASN A 353 -30.54 -14.19 -15.21
CA ASN A 353 -30.48 -13.83 -16.63
C ASN A 353 -29.03 -13.52 -17.05
N GLU A 354 -28.74 -13.68 -18.34
CA GLU A 354 -27.44 -13.33 -18.92
C GLU A 354 -27.29 -11.80 -19.01
N GLN A 355 -26.13 -11.30 -18.60
CA GLN A 355 -25.69 -9.92 -18.86
C GLN A 355 -24.49 -9.93 -19.81
N ARG A 356 -24.29 -8.86 -20.57
CA ARG A 356 -23.18 -8.76 -21.52
C ARG A 356 -22.39 -7.48 -21.30
N ALA A 357 -21.10 -7.58 -21.47
CA ALA A 357 -20.20 -6.44 -21.52
C ALA A 357 -19.15 -6.63 -22.62
N ILE A 358 -18.40 -5.58 -22.87
CA ILE A 358 -17.30 -5.55 -23.83
C ILE A 358 -16.04 -5.30 -23.02
N VAL A 359 -14.97 -6.04 -23.32
CA VAL A 359 -13.65 -5.78 -22.72
C VAL A 359 -13.21 -4.37 -23.11
N PRO A 360 -12.89 -3.50 -22.14
CA PRO A 360 -12.54 -2.12 -22.43
C PRO A 360 -11.23 -2.04 -23.22
N LYS A 361 -11.04 -0.93 -23.93
CA LYS A 361 -9.73 -0.58 -24.48
C LYS A 361 -8.74 -0.35 -23.33
N PRO A 362 -7.42 -0.56 -23.56
CA PRO A 362 -6.43 -0.15 -22.59
C PRO A 362 -6.57 1.33 -22.24
N LYS A 363 -6.29 1.66 -20.98
CA LYS A 363 -6.12 3.03 -20.51
C LYS A 363 -4.64 3.37 -20.60
N LEU A 364 -4.32 4.42 -21.35
CA LEU A 364 -2.96 4.93 -21.49
C LEU A 364 -2.84 6.26 -20.74
N THR A 365 -1.88 6.35 -19.82
CA THR A 365 -1.70 7.51 -18.94
C THR A 365 -0.25 8.00 -19.04
N ILE A 366 -0.03 9.32 -19.10
CA ILE A 366 1.29 9.91 -18.83
C ILE A 366 1.34 10.22 -17.34
N GLU A 367 2.18 9.54 -16.57
CA GLU A 367 2.34 9.78 -15.13
C GLU A 367 3.25 10.98 -14.87
N THR A 368 4.38 11.04 -15.59
CA THR A 368 5.37 12.11 -15.48
C THR A 368 5.56 12.77 -16.84
N PRO A 369 5.63 14.10 -16.93
CA PRO A 369 5.50 15.07 -15.85
C PRO A 369 4.06 15.20 -15.33
N VAL A 370 3.90 15.71 -14.09
CA VAL A 370 2.57 16.07 -13.57
C VAL A 370 1.97 17.25 -14.34
N ALA A 371 0.65 17.31 -14.46
CA ALA A 371 0.01 18.39 -15.21
C ALA A 371 0.24 19.74 -14.54
N GLY A 372 0.59 20.76 -15.33
CA GLY A 372 0.88 22.11 -14.85
C GLY A 372 2.27 22.28 -14.25
N ALA A 373 3.12 21.24 -14.26
CA ALA A 373 4.49 21.36 -13.77
C ALA A 373 5.27 22.45 -14.51
N LYS A 374 6.16 23.12 -13.78
CA LYS A 374 7.24 23.91 -14.37
C LYS A 374 8.44 23.00 -14.61
N VAL A 375 9.01 23.04 -15.81
CA VAL A 375 10.05 22.10 -16.23
C VAL A 375 11.28 22.80 -16.80
N PHE A 376 12.45 22.25 -16.48
CA PHE A 376 13.73 22.69 -17.03
C PHE A 376 14.72 21.54 -17.20
N GLY A 377 15.74 21.76 -18.03
CA GLY A 377 16.75 20.76 -18.33
C GLY A 377 16.18 19.55 -19.07
N THR A 378 16.65 18.37 -18.69
CA THR A 378 16.12 17.10 -19.18
C THR A 378 15.07 16.55 -18.22
N ILE A 379 13.87 16.25 -18.71
CA ILE A 379 12.79 15.69 -17.90
C ILE A 379 12.41 14.30 -18.35
N GLN A 380 11.98 13.46 -17.41
CA GLN A 380 11.42 12.17 -17.74
C GLN A 380 9.95 12.30 -18.16
N VAL A 381 9.61 11.76 -19.32
CA VAL A 381 8.24 11.49 -19.74
C VAL A 381 7.98 10.01 -19.53
N LEU A 382 7.09 9.69 -18.59
CA LEU A 382 6.74 8.32 -18.21
C LEU A 382 5.28 8.06 -18.52
N ALA A 383 4.99 6.98 -19.24
CA ALA A 383 3.65 6.53 -19.55
C ALA A 383 3.42 5.09 -19.09
N THR A 384 2.17 4.76 -18.80
CA THR A 384 1.70 3.43 -18.36
C THR A 384 0.47 3.03 -19.16
N ALA A 385 0.33 1.73 -19.43
CA ALA A 385 -0.83 1.15 -20.09
C ALA A 385 -1.49 0.10 -19.19
N ASP A 386 -2.83 0.13 -19.12
CA ASP A 386 -3.63 -0.77 -18.30
C ASP A 386 -4.80 -1.37 -19.11
N PRO A 387 -4.92 -2.70 -19.27
CA PRO A 387 -3.98 -3.72 -18.77
C PRO A 387 -2.59 -3.57 -19.39
N GLU A 388 -1.57 -4.08 -18.71
CA GLU A 388 -0.25 -4.24 -19.30
C GLU A 388 -0.22 -5.46 -20.24
N MET A 389 0.44 -5.32 -21.39
CA MET A 389 0.67 -6.43 -22.32
C MET A 389 2.06 -6.30 -22.93
N SER A 390 2.80 -7.41 -23.02
CA SER A 390 4.14 -7.43 -23.61
C SER A 390 4.18 -7.05 -25.08
N SER A 391 3.04 -7.12 -25.78
CA SER A 391 2.88 -6.70 -27.18
C SER A 391 2.68 -5.20 -27.36
N HIS A 392 2.49 -4.43 -26.29
CA HIS A 392 2.24 -3.01 -26.39
C HIS A 392 3.47 -2.24 -26.88
N VAL A 393 3.22 -1.32 -27.81
CA VAL A 393 4.21 -0.36 -28.32
C VAL A 393 3.64 1.04 -28.21
N VAL A 394 4.30 1.91 -27.43
CA VAL A 394 3.86 3.27 -27.15
C VAL A 394 4.76 4.28 -27.83
N ARG A 395 4.14 5.21 -28.55
CA ARG A 395 4.80 6.41 -29.07
C ARG A 395 4.58 7.58 -28.14
N ILE A 396 5.66 8.20 -27.70
CA ILE A 396 5.62 9.44 -26.93
C ILE A 396 5.76 10.61 -27.91
N GLN A 397 4.83 11.55 -27.85
CA GLN A 397 4.84 12.74 -28.69
C GLN A 397 4.85 14.02 -27.85
N ARG A 398 5.45 15.07 -28.41
CA ARG A 398 5.50 16.42 -27.86
C ARG A 398 4.96 17.43 -28.86
N GLN A 399 4.27 18.44 -28.36
CA GLN A 399 3.89 19.65 -29.09
C GLN A 399 4.32 20.85 -28.23
N VAL A 400 4.90 21.87 -28.86
CA VAL A 400 5.30 23.13 -28.19
C VAL A 400 4.38 24.24 -28.66
N GLY A 401 3.71 24.91 -27.71
CA GLY A 401 2.61 25.83 -27.98
C GLY A 401 1.60 25.22 -28.95
N ASP A 402 1.28 25.95 -30.01
CA ASP A 402 0.31 25.55 -31.02
C ASP A 402 0.97 24.85 -32.23
N GLY A 403 2.24 24.41 -32.09
CA GLY A 403 3.02 23.77 -33.14
C GLY A 403 2.49 22.39 -33.56
N SER A 404 3.25 21.67 -34.38
CA SER A 404 2.90 20.29 -34.75
C SER A 404 3.37 19.27 -33.71
N TRP A 405 2.62 18.17 -33.56
CA TRP A 405 3.05 17.03 -32.74
C TRP A 405 4.26 16.34 -33.38
N GLN A 406 5.35 16.22 -32.61
CA GLN A 406 6.57 15.50 -32.97
C GLN A 406 6.64 14.20 -32.16
N THR A 407 7.00 13.09 -32.80
CA THR A 407 7.33 11.86 -32.08
C THR A 407 8.73 11.97 -31.49
N LEU A 408 8.83 11.87 -30.17
CA LEU A 408 10.10 11.85 -29.46
C LEU A 408 10.69 10.44 -29.42
N ALA A 409 9.84 9.45 -29.09
CA ALA A 409 10.25 8.07 -28.93
C ALA A 409 9.17 7.07 -29.33
N THR A 410 9.60 5.86 -29.63
CA THR A 410 8.75 4.65 -29.69
C THR A 410 9.36 3.65 -28.73
N ASP A 411 8.57 3.17 -27.78
CA ASP A 411 9.01 2.32 -26.69
C ASP A 411 8.13 1.07 -26.57
N SER A 412 8.75 -0.07 -26.29
CA SER A 412 8.12 -1.38 -26.14
C SER A 412 8.47 -2.03 -24.79
N SER A 413 8.96 -1.28 -23.80
CA SER A 413 9.35 -1.76 -22.48
C SER A 413 8.18 -1.94 -21.50
N SER A 414 7.02 -2.39 -21.98
CA SER A 414 5.82 -2.62 -21.15
C SER A 414 6.17 -3.23 -19.78
N PRO A 415 5.58 -2.75 -18.67
CA PRO A 415 4.41 -1.86 -18.59
C PRO A 415 4.70 -0.36 -18.54
N VAL A 416 5.97 0.02 -18.36
CA VAL A 416 6.39 1.42 -18.20
C VAL A 416 7.14 1.84 -19.44
N TYR A 417 6.67 2.91 -20.08
CA TYR A 417 7.28 3.49 -21.28
C TYR A 417 7.90 4.82 -20.92
N SER A 418 9.17 5.01 -21.23
CA SER A 418 9.92 6.17 -20.76
C SER A 418 10.79 6.81 -21.84
N TYR A 419 10.87 8.13 -21.79
CA TYR A 419 11.80 8.92 -22.58
C TYR A 419 12.27 10.13 -21.79
N PHE A 420 13.55 10.48 -21.92
CA PHE A 420 14.11 11.69 -21.34
C PHE A 420 14.13 12.80 -22.40
N ASP A 421 13.30 13.83 -22.23
CA ASP A 421 13.19 14.96 -23.14
C ASP A 421 14.00 16.16 -22.63
N ASP A 422 14.99 16.59 -23.42
CA ASP A 422 15.70 17.85 -23.17
C ASP A 422 14.85 19.03 -23.65
N VAL A 423 14.32 19.77 -22.68
CA VAL A 423 13.49 20.95 -22.93
C VAL A 423 14.30 22.25 -22.93
N SER A 424 15.61 22.19 -22.69
CA SER A 424 16.50 23.35 -22.66
C SER A 424 16.43 24.22 -23.93
N PRO A 425 16.32 23.64 -25.15
CA PRO A 425 16.19 24.43 -26.38
C PRO A 425 14.84 25.15 -26.55
N ILE A 426 13.84 24.86 -25.71
CA ILE A 426 12.52 25.47 -25.78
C ILE A 426 12.53 26.79 -25.02
N ALA A 427 11.94 27.84 -25.60
CA ALA A 427 11.86 29.16 -24.99
C ALA A 427 11.12 29.13 -23.65
N VAL A 428 11.66 29.81 -22.65
CA VAL A 428 11.05 29.97 -21.32
C VAL A 428 9.65 30.59 -21.44
N GLY A 429 8.70 30.06 -20.67
CA GLY A 429 7.28 30.43 -20.73
C GLY A 429 6.45 29.64 -21.75
N SER A 430 7.08 28.89 -22.65
CA SER A 430 6.35 28.06 -23.62
C SER A 430 5.57 26.94 -22.92
N LEU A 431 4.35 26.69 -23.40
CA LEU A 431 3.62 25.48 -23.05
C LEU A 431 4.19 24.30 -23.82
N ILE A 432 4.37 23.18 -23.14
CA ILE A 432 4.79 21.90 -23.72
C ILE A 432 3.68 20.90 -23.43
N HIS A 433 3.16 20.28 -24.48
CA HIS A 433 2.12 19.28 -24.42
C HIS A 433 2.73 17.92 -24.75
N TYR A 434 2.48 16.93 -23.90
CA TYR A 434 2.85 15.54 -24.14
C TYR A 434 1.61 14.68 -24.32
N ARG A 435 1.71 13.68 -25.20
CA ARG A 435 0.74 12.58 -25.27
C ARG A 435 1.43 11.28 -25.61
N ALA A 436 0.88 10.19 -25.10
CA ALA A 436 1.29 8.84 -25.44
C ALA A 436 0.27 8.25 -26.41
N ILE A 437 0.74 7.41 -27.33
CA ILE A 437 -0.09 6.71 -28.32
C ILE A 437 0.31 5.25 -28.34
N LEU A 438 -0.56 4.40 -27.82
CA LEU A 438 -0.46 2.95 -27.93
C LEU A 438 -1.09 2.51 -29.24
N THR A 439 -0.41 1.65 -29.97
CA THR A 439 -0.94 1.01 -31.19
C THR A 439 -1.01 -0.49 -30.97
N GLU A 440 -2.21 -1.05 -31.03
CA GLU A 440 -2.44 -2.48 -30.93
C GLU A 440 -2.03 -3.21 -32.22
N PRO A 441 -1.77 -4.54 -32.18
CA PRO A 441 -1.45 -5.33 -33.38
C PRO A 441 -2.50 -5.26 -34.49
N ASP A 442 -3.77 -5.00 -34.15
CA ASP A 442 -4.87 -4.85 -35.10
C ASP A 442 -4.96 -3.44 -35.73
N GLY A 443 -4.06 -2.52 -35.35
CA GLY A 443 -4.00 -1.14 -35.80
C GLY A 443 -4.85 -0.16 -34.98
N THR A 444 -5.56 -0.63 -33.96
CA THR A 444 -6.32 0.22 -33.04
C THR A 444 -5.38 1.13 -32.26
N ARG A 445 -5.74 2.41 -32.12
CA ARG A 445 -4.96 3.40 -31.38
C ARG A 445 -5.66 3.81 -30.11
N VAL A 446 -4.92 3.80 -29.00
CA VAL A 446 -5.30 4.40 -27.72
C VAL A 446 -4.39 5.61 -27.51
N ILE A 447 -4.99 6.76 -27.23
CA ILE A 447 -4.27 8.03 -27.02
C ILE A 447 -4.51 8.47 -25.58
N SER A 448 -3.44 8.83 -24.88
CA SER A 448 -3.55 9.36 -23.52
C SER A 448 -4.24 10.72 -23.50
N GLN A 449 -4.68 11.16 -22.31
CA GLN A 449 -4.93 12.58 -22.10
C GLN A 449 -3.65 13.39 -22.37
N VAL A 450 -3.83 14.63 -22.86
CA VAL A 450 -2.72 15.55 -23.08
C VAL A 450 -2.22 16.06 -21.73
N ARG A 451 -0.92 15.96 -21.52
CA ARG A 451 -0.24 16.43 -20.32
C ARG A 451 0.49 17.74 -20.66
N THR A 452 0.03 18.84 -20.07
CA THR A 452 0.62 20.17 -20.31
C THR A 452 1.55 20.56 -19.18
N VAL A 453 2.73 21.07 -19.52
CA VAL A 453 3.70 21.67 -18.60
C VAL A 453 4.18 22.99 -19.16
N THR A 454 4.82 23.81 -18.33
CA THR A 454 5.37 25.11 -18.73
C THR A 454 6.88 25.07 -18.62
N ARG A 455 7.57 25.46 -19.70
CA ARG A 455 9.02 25.66 -19.65
C ARG A 455 9.34 26.80 -18.67
N SER A 456 10.13 26.56 -17.64
CA SER A 456 10.58 27.57 -16.66
C SER A 456 12.03 28.00 -16.89
N ALA A 457 12.55 28.98 -16.17
CA ALA A 457 14.00 29.12 -16.06
C ALA A 457 14.57 27.94 -15.25
N PRO A 458 15.86 27.58 -15.42
CA PRO A 458 16.60 26.80 -14.45
C PRO A 458 16.40 27.32 -13.01
N GLU A 459 16.34 26.41 -12.05
CA GLU A 459 16.27 26.71 -10.61
C GLU A 459 17.40 25.97 -9.87
N PRO A 460 17.90 26.52 -8.75
CA PRO A 460 18.94 25.87 -7.96
C PRO A 460 18.41 24.59 -7.32
N LEU A 461 19.11 23.46 -7.49
CA LEU A 461 18.79 22.16 -6.88
C LEU A 461 19.37 22.00 -5.48
N VAL A 462 20.29 22.87 -5.10
CA VAL A 462 20.99 22.89 -3.81
C VAL A 462 20.92 24.29 -3.22
N PRO A 463 20.94 24.44 -1.88
CA PRO A 463 20.73 25.74 -1.24
C PRO A 463 21.92 26.70 -1.43
N ASN A 464 23.15 26.20 -1.40
CA ASN A 464 24.37 26.96 -1.64
C ASN A 464 25.48 26.07 -2.20
N VAL A 465 26.48 26.73 -2.80
CA VAL A 465 27.65 26.10 -3.41
C VAL A 465 28.87 26.96 -3.10
N THR A 466 29.87 26.38 -2.48
CA THR A 466 31.05 27.10 -1.99
C THR A 466 32.31 26.59 -2.69
N VAL A 467 33.15 27.51 -3.17
CA VAL A 467 34.49 27.19 -3.67
C VAL A 467 35.43 27.07 -2.46
N ALA A 468 35.81 25.85 -2.12
CA ALA A 468 36.66 25.56 -0.97
C ALA A 468 38.04 25.10 -1.41
N GLY A 469 39.08 25.77 -0.90
CA GLY A 469 40.46 25.57 -1.35
C GLY A 469 41.45 26.50 -0.64
N ASN A 470 42.73 26.40 -1.00
CA ASN A 470 43.76 27.33 -0.51
C ASN A 470 43.75 28.71 -1.20
N VAL A 471 42.75 28.94 -2.06
CA VAL A 471 42.47 30.24 -2.68
C VAL A 471 41.59 31.13 -1.79
N GLN A 472 40.92 30.55 -0.80
CA GLN A 472 39.86 31.21 -0.03
C GLN A 472 40.38 32.40 0.79
N SER A 473 41.52 32.25 1.48
CA SER A 473 42.13 33.35 2.23
C SER A 473 42.50 34.54 1.31
N GLU A 474 42.92 34.26 0.08
CA GLU A 474 43.29 35.29 -0.91
C GLU A 474 42.10 36.05 -1.47
N ILE A 475 40.90 35.46 -1.45
CA ILE A 475 39.65 36.09 -1.90
C ILE A 475 38.80 36.64 -0.76
N GLY A 476 39.31 36.60 0.48
CA GLY A 476 38.72 37.28 1.64
C GLY A 476 38.03 36.39 2.67
N CYS A 477 38.14 35.07 2.56
CA CYS A 477 37.72 34.17 3.65
C CYS A 477 38.66 34.28 4.86
N PRO A 478 38.19 33.98 6.08
CA PRO A 478 39.03 33.95 7.29
C PRO A 478 40.15 32.90 7.28
N GLY A 479 40.03 31.89 6.42
CA GLY A 479 41.00 30.80 6.26
C GLY A 479 40.74 30.00 4.98
N ASP A 480 41.54 28.97 4.80
CA ASP A 480 41.47 28.05 3.67
C ASP A 480 40.72 26.77 4.00
N TRP A 481 40.20 26.10 2.96
CA TRP A 481 39.48 24.83 3.06
C TRP A 481 38.24 24.87 3.98
N ASP A 482 37.58 26.02 4.04
CA ASP A 482 36.37 26.23 4.84
C ASP A 482 35.12 26.13 3.95
N PRO A 483 34.37 25.02 4.00
CA PRO A 483 33.16 24.86 3.19
C PRO A 483 32.03 25.80 3.62
N ALA A 484 32.11 26.41 4.81
CA ALA A 484 31.10 27.35 5.32
C ALA A 484 31.45 28.82 5.05
N CYS A 485 32.55 29.10 4.32
CA CYS A 485 32.93 30.46 4.00
C CYS A 485 32.02 31.06 2.92
N ASN A 486 31.06 31.88 3.35
CA ASN A 486 30.13 32.59 2.46
C ASN A 486 30.78 33.60 1.49
N VAL A 487 32.02 34.03 1.74
CA VAL A 487 32.76 34.93 0.82
C VAL A 487 33.08 34.24 -0.51
N SER A 488 33.20 32.90 -0.48
CA SER A 488 33.48 32.06 -1.63
C SER A 488 32.24 31.35 -2.19
N ASP A 489 31.04 31.80 -1.82
CA ASP A 489 29.80 31.26 -2.36
C ASP A 489 29.61 31.66 -3.83
N LEU A 490 29.21 30.66 -4.63
CA LEU A 490 28.75 30.87 -5.98
C LEU A 490 27.30 31.36 -5.97
N THR A 491 26.96 32.18 -6.95
CA THR A 491 25.57 32.60 -7.22
C THR A 491 25.00 31.77 -8.36
N PHE A 492 23.77 31.28 -8.22
CA PHE A 492 23.08 30.55 -9.27
C PHE A 492 22.60 31.48 -10.39
N ASP A 493 23.03 31.22 -11.61
CA ASP A 493 22.61 31.95 -12.81
C ASP A 493 21.40 31.27 -13.45
N THR A 494 20.24 31.90 -13.34
CA THR A 494 18.98 31.37 -13.90
C THR A 494 18.91 31.43 -15.43
N SER A 495 19.89 32.02 -16.12
CA SER A 495 19.91 32.08 -17.58
C SER A 495 20.50 30.80 -18.22
N ASP A 496 21.48 30.18 -17.57
CA ASP A 496 22.15 28.97 -18.05
C ASP A 496 22.18 27.81 -17.03
N GLY A 497 21.71 28.04 -15.80
CA GLY A 497 21.59 27.03 -14.76
C GLY A 497 22.92 26.67 -14.09
N LEU A 498 23.94 27.51 -14.20
CA LEU A 498 25.26 27.30 -13.62
C LEU A 498 25.45 28.14 -12.36
N TRP A 499 26.17 27.59 -11.39
CA TRP A 499 26.65 28.33 -10.24
C TRP A 499 27.95 29.04 -10.61
N LYS A 500 28.05 30.36 -10.35
CA LYS A 500 29.19 31.19 -10.77
C LYS A 500 29.65 32.15 -9.68
N GLY A 501 30.94 32.40 -9.63
CA GLY A 501 31.57 33.39 -8.77
C GLY A 501 32.86 33.90 -9.42
N THR A 502 33.14 35.19 -9.29
CA THR A 502 34.33 35.80 -9.90
C THR A 502 35.06 36.63 -8.88
N TRP A 503 36.35 36.35 -8.71
CA TRP A 503 37.22 37.05 -7.77
C TRP A 503 38.52 37.47 -8.47
N THR A 504 39.18 38.50 -7.93
CA THR A 504 40.56 38.81 -8.31
C THR A 504 41.47 37.96 -7.44
N VAL A 505 42.26 37.08 -8.06
CA VAL A 505 43.15 36.15 -7.38
C VAL A 505 44.60 36.58 -7.60
N PRO A 506 45.44 36.68 -6.55
CA PRO A 506 46.88 36.94 -6.69
C PRO A 506 47.60 35.87 -7.52
N ALA A 507 48.81 36.19 -7.98
CA ALA A 507 49.65 35.23 -8.68
C ALA A 507 50.05 34.07 -7.75
N GLY A 508 49.87 32.83 -8.19
CA GLY A 508 50.15 31.65 -7.39
C GLY A 508 49.55 30.37 -7.95
N ASP A 509 49.92 29.25 -7.34
CA ASP A 509 49.35 27.93 -7.60
C ASP A 509 48.42 27.56 -6.44
N TYR A 510 47.16 27.27 -6.79
CA TYR A 510 46.08 26.98 -5.87
C TYR A 510 45.46 25.62 -6.16
N GLU A 511 44.80 25.05 -5.15
CA GLU A 511 43.96 23.88 -5.21
C GLU A 511 42.58 24.21 -4.65
N TRP A 512 41.53 23.73 -5.30
CA TRP A 512 40.16 23.99 -4.89
C TRP A 512 39.20 22.86 -5.30
N LYS A 513 38.00 22.86 -4.72
CA LYS A 513 36.86 22.03 -5.14
C LYS A 513 35.56 22.68 -4.68
N VAL A 514 34.43 22.03 -4.97
CA VAL A 514 33.10 22.52 -4.60
C VAL A 514 32.57 21.79 -3.37
N ALA A 515 32.10 22.54 -2.39
CA ALA A 515 31.29 22.05 -1.27
C ALA A 515 29.84 22.52 -1.42
N VAL A 516 28.90 21.73 -0.92
CA VAL A 516 27.45 22.01 -0.96
C VAL A 516 26.90 22.00 0.46
N ASN A 517 25.95 22.90 0.77
CA ASN A 517 25.29 22.96 2.08
C ASN A 517 26.24 23.28 3.24
N ASP A 518 27.22 24.17 3.00
CA ASP A 518 28.20 24.66 3.99
C ASP A 518 29.01 23.54 4.69
N SER A 519 29.07 22.34 4.11
CA SER A 519 29.71 21.17 4.73
C SER A 519 30.48 20.33 3.72
N TRP A 520 31.32 19.43 4.24
CA TRP A 520 32.05 18.44 3.43
C TRP A 520 31.23 17.19 3.11
N ASP A 521 29.99 17.07 3.60
CA ASP A 521 29.17 15.86 3.41
C ASP A 521 28.89 15.60 1.93
N VAL A 522 28.66 16.68 1.16
CA VAL A 522 28.50 16.64 -0.29
C VAL A 522 29.49 17.59 -0.92
N ASN A 523 30.49 17.04 -1.62
CA ASN A 523 31.52 17.83 -2.29
C ASN A 523 31.95 17.18 -3.61
N TYR A 524 32.37 18.00 -4.57
CA TYR A 524 32.72 17.58 -5.91
C TYR A 524 34.07 18.15 -6.34
N GLY A 525 34.96 17.28 -6.78
CA GLY A 525 36.31 17.60 -7.22
C GLY A 525 36.56 17.22 -8.68
N SER A 526 37.79 16.81 -8.98
CA SER A 526 38.25 16.43 -10.32
C SER A 526 37.29 15.48 -11.03
N GLY A 527 36.90 15.84 -12.26
CA GLY A 527 35.96 15.07 -13.08
C GLY A 527 34.50 15.08 -12.60
N GLY A 528 34.15 15.91 -11.62
CA GLY A 528 32.80 15.95 -11.03
C GLY A 528 32.50 14.77 -10.10
N ALA A 529 33.52 14.03 -9.66
CA ALA A 529 33.34 12.91 -8.74
C ALA A 529 32.96 13.39 -7.32
N ALA A 530 31.98 12.74 -6.71
CA ALA A 530 31.64 12.94 -5.30
C ALA A 530 32.83 12.55 -4.42
N GLY A 531 33.27 13.46 -3.54
CA GLY A 531 34.50 13.29 -2.76
C GLY A 531 35.78 13.28 -3.61
N GLY A 532 35.71 13.75 -4.86
CA GLY A 532 36.84 13.77 -5.80
C GLY A 532 38.01 14.64 -5.35
N GLY A 533 39.19 14.39 -5.92
CA GLY A 533 40.42 15.13 -5.62
C GLY A 533 40.35 16.61 -6.03
N ASN A 534 41.27 17.42 -5.51
CA ASN A 534 41.30 18.87 -5.74
C ASN A 534 41.62 19.21 -7.22
N LEU A 535 41.11 20.34 -7.69
CA LEU A 535 41.43 20.92 -8.99
C LEU A 535 42.58 21.92 -8.86
N PRO A 536 43.63 21.84 -9.69
CA PRO A 536 44.68 22.85 -9.72
C PRO A 536 44.20 24.13 -10.41
N LEU A 537 44.70 25.28 -9.94
CA LEU A 537 44.51 26.60 -10.54
C LEU A 537 45.83 27.35 -10.49
N SER A 538 46.40 27.69 -11.64
CA SER A 538 47.66 28.44 -11.73
C SER A 538 47.38 29.85 -12.26
N VAL A 539 47.59 30.86 -11.41
CA VAL A 539 47.28 32.26 -11.71
C VAL A 539 48.57 33.00 -12.12
N PRO A 540 48.59 33.69 -13.28
CA PRO A 540 49.80 34.29 -13.82
C PRO A 540 50.34 35.44 -12.96
N ALA A 541 51.62 35.78 -13.20
CA ALA A 541 52.28 36.92 -12.57
C ALA A 541 51.48 38.22 -12.79
N GLY A 542 51.22 38.96 -11.70
CA GLY A 542 50.36 40.15 -11.70
C GLY A 542 48.93 39.90 -11.21
N GLY A 543 48.55 38.64 -10.96
CA GLY A 543 47.19 38.26 -10.58
C GLY A 543 46.23 38.27 -11.77
N ALA A 544 45.04 37.71 -11.58
CA ALA A 544 44.02 37.69 -12.62
C ALA A 544 42.60 37.66 -12.04
N SER A 545 41.62 38.01 -12.88
CA SER A 545 40.23 37.72 -12.57
C SER A 545 39.94 36.25 -12.90
N VAL A 546 39.46 35.49 -11.92
CA VAL A 546 39.14 34.07 -12.08
C VAL A 546 37.65 33.87 -11.86
N THR A 547 36.98 33.31 -12.87
CA THR A 547 35.59 32.89 -12.76
C THR A 547 35.53 31.40 -12.49
N PHE A 548 34.96 31.03 -11.34
CA PHE A 548 34.66 29.66 -10.96
C PHE A 548 33.22 29.33 -11.37
N VAL A 549 33.02 28.14 -11.91
CA VAL A 549 31.74 27.66 -12.42
C VAL A 549 31.52 26.23 -11.94
N TRP A 550 30.30 25.93 -11.53
CA TRP A 550 29.87 24.57 -11.22
C TRP A 550 28.50 24.28 -11.84
N ASP A 551 28.41 23.16 -12.55
CA ASP A 551 27.17 22.65 -13.11
C ASP A 551 26.52 21.66 -12.14
N GLN A 552 25.35 21.99 -11.62
CA GLN A 552 24.62 21.14 -10.67
C GLN A 552 24.01 19.86 -11.27
N ILE A 553 24.02 19.70 -12.60
CA ILE A 553 23.53 18.50 -13.30
C ILE A 553 24.68 17.54 -13.61
N SER A 554 25.76 18.05 -14.21
CA SER A 554 26.95 17.22 -14.52
C SER A 554 27.92 17.09 -13.34
N HIS A 555 27.74 17.91 -12.30
CA HIS A 555 28.60 18.07 -11.13
C HIS A 555 30.03 18.53 -11.43
N ILE A 556 30.33 18.96 -12.65
CA ILE A 556 31.71 19.32 -13.07
C ILE A 556 32.04 20.75 -12.60
N PRO A 557 33.05 20.93 -11.72
CA PRO A 557 33.62 22.24 -11.42
C PRO A 557 34.63 22.65 -12.51
N SER A 558 34.71 23.94 -12.81
CA SER A 558 35.71 24.53 -13.70
C SER A 558 36.06 25.96 -13.29
N ALA A 559 37.24 26.43 -13.69
CA ALA A 559 37.66 27.82 -13.50
C ALA A 559 38.26 28.37 -14.80
N THR A 560 37.97 29.62 -15.11
CA THR A 560 38.52 30.33 -16.27
C THR A 560 39.23 31.59 -15.82
N ILE A 561 40.43 31.82 -16.34
CA ILE A 561 41.24 33.02 -16.08
C ILE A 561 40.96 34.03 -17.19
N GLY A 562 40.54 35.24 -16.81
CA GLY A 562 40.16 36.34 -17.70
C GLY A 562 41.29 37.29 -18.08
#